data_AF-A0A6P0L6M2-F1
#
_entry.id   AF-A0A6P0L6M2-F1
#
_cell.length_a   1.000
_cell.length_b   1.000
_cell.length_c   1.000
_cell.angle_alpha   90.00
_cell.angle_beta   90.00
_cell.angle_gamma   90.00
#
_symmetry.space_group_name_H-M   'P 1'
#
loop_
_entity.id
_entity.type
_entity.pdbx_description
1 polymer ?
#
loop_
_entity_poly.entity_id
_entity_poly.type
_entity_poly.pdbx_seq_one_letter_code
_entity_poly.pdbx_strand_id
1 'polypeptide(L)'
;MIRYRQKKISILFGSLLIVGAWWLPVQAQQSTNAPNQKAVTTADPTIPIEELELLLKPLTKDELEGEAQGWMFLLKTKVKELSDAEIAVKRKNRELKQSQEAVDALEDAKEALEEAQDTKEKIETEPSPSASVEANDAASEAQEALEKAQESVEEAVKEEEKTQQNKTLQGAIDQAVESTEEDKNKAKTSDEEVAKVQEQIGTISNKVVTDEQQQKKTELGLDKAQEKIEEAVEAKTEVKKQVLVNITKLRDERTALSDRFEVVLEELDTKGGDVELYKKYVNAISGIKVDVTDTQGTWITIVGWLQSKEGGLRWANNIAKCIGIIAGFSILSVILSTLLKKSLGMFPNISVMLGQFLVTITRQGLFVVGIMLGITALEVSIGPLIAMIGAAGFVVAFAFQSTLGNFANGLMILLYKPFDVGDIIEVAGVKGTVKDVNLVCTTINTLENKIIIVPNNSVWGNVITNETSSPVRAMFLSIRISYGNSITQAIQVLKDIANSHPLVLEDPGPWIDTGELAEYAVKIWFVAYTKKEDYWTAYCDISRIIKERFEQEGIVIPLPRQEIYISEAMALEEGSMAKRFKGMTLS
;
A
#
# COMPACT_ATOMS: atom_id res chain seq x y z
N MET A 1 28.69 -44.98 -38.68
CA MET A 1 28.95 -43.54 -38.78
C MET A 1 28.15 -42.86 -37.67
N ILE A 2 28.88 -42.29 -36.70
CA ILE A 2 28.48 -41.49 -35.51
C ILE A 2 27.43 -42.10 -34.55
N ARG A 3 27.97 -42.67 -33.45
CA ARG A 3 27.32 -43.09 -32.19
C ARG A 3 27.62 -42.03 -31.12
N TYR A 4 26.71 -41.77 -30.17
CA TYR A 4 27.02 -41.62 -28.72
C TYR A 4 25.70 -41.47 -27.90
N ARG A 5 25.20 -42.52 -27.22
CA ARG A 5 25.48 -43.00 -25.85
C ARG A 5 24.64 -42.31 -24.75
N GLN A 6 23.63 -43.04 -24.28
CA GLN A 6 22.94 -42.83 -23.00
C GLN A 6 23.82 -43.22 -21.79
N LYS A 7 23.58 -42.56 -20.65
CA LYS A 7 23.87 -43.08 -19.30
C LYS A 7 22.68 -42.77 -18.36
N LYS A 8 22.12 -43.84 -17.77
CA LYS A 8 21.20 -43.86 -16.62
C LYS A 8 21.96 -43.66 -15.31
N ILE A 9 21.25 -43.23 -14.25
CA ILE A 9 21.22 -43.70 -12.82
C ILE A 9 20.30 -42.72 -12.05
N SER A 10 19.00 -43.00 -11.86
CA SER A 10 18.31 -43.46 -10.63
C SER A 10 18.86 -42.98 -9.28
N ILE A 11 18.01 -42.33 -8.45
CA ILE A 11 17.51 -42.82 -7.14
C ILE A 11 16.46 -41.85 -6.56
N LEU A 12 15.43 -42.43 -5.95
CA LEU A 12 14.24 -41.87 -5.30
C LEU A 12 14.40 -41.85 -3.76
N PHE A 13 13.69 -40.91 -3.12
CA PHE A 13 13.17 -40.87 -1.73
C PHE A 13 14.11 -40.79 -0.51
N GLY A 14 13.87 -39.75 0.31
CA GLY A 14 13.65 -39.91 1.76
C GLY A 14 14.52 -39.06 2.71
N SER A 15 13.94 -37.98 3.28
CA SER A 15 14.16 -37.38 4.63
C SER A 15 13.94 -35.86 4.56
N LEU A 16 12.79 -35.29 4.94
CA LEU A 16 12.36 -34.95 6.31
C LEU A 16 13.41 -34.14 7.12
N LEU A 17 12.98 -32.94 7.55
CA LEU A 17 13.49 -32.11 8.65
C LEU A 17 14.92 -31.57 8.58
N ILE A 18 15.07 -30.32 8.12
CA ILE A 18 15.77 -29.26 8.88
C ILE A 18 15.02 -27.94 8.67
N VAL A 19 13.98 -27.73 9.48
CA VAL A 19 13.49 -26.40 9.83
C VAL A 19 14.34 -25.94 11.00
N GLY A 20 14.96 -24.76 10.89
CA GLY A 20 15.64 -24.08 12.01
C GLY A 20 17.16 -24.07 11.93
N ALA A 21 17.73 -23.14 11.17
CA ALA A 21 19.09 -22.61 11.38
C ALA A 21 19.37 -21.39 10.48
N TRP A 22 18.46 -20.40 10.45
CA TRP A 22 18.75 -19.05 9.90
C TRP A 22 18.29 -17.99 10.90
N TRP A 23 18.78 -18.13 12.14
CA TRP A 23 18.70 -17.09 13.16
C TRP A 23 19.96 -17.21 14.02
N LEU A 24 21.09 -16.84 13.42
CA LEU A 24 22.24 -16.40 14.19
C LEU A 24 22.23 -14.87 14.09
N PRO A 25 22.16 -14.13 15.21
CA PRO A 25 22.48 -12.72 15.18
C PRO A 25 23.92 -12.64 14.68
N VAL A 26 24.12 -12.00 13.53
CA VAL A 26 25.44 -11.52 13.15
C VAL A 26 25.84 -10.59 14.29
N GLN A 27 26.75 -11.06 15.14
CA GLN A 27 27.39 -10.22 16.13
C GLN A 27 28.03 -9.09 15.34
N ALA A 28 27.51 -7.88 15.56
CA ALA A 28 28.06 -6.65 15.04
C ALA A 28 29.51 -6.57 15.51
N GLN A 29 30.42 -6.99 14.63
CA GLN A 29 31.82 -6.71 14.79
C GLN A 29 31.94 -5.22 14.50
N GLN A 30 31.96 -4.42 15.58
CA GLN A 30 32.29 -2.99 15.50
C GLN A 30 33.57 -2.87 14.68
N SER A 31 33.45 -2.34 13.46
CA SER A 31 34.57 -1.97 12.62
C SER A 31 35.24 -0.74 13.24
N THR A 32 36.03 -0.96 14.29
CA THR A 32 37.08 -0.03 14.66
C THR A 32 38.17 -0.13 13.60
N ASN A 33 37.99 0.57 12.48
CA ASN A 33 39.03 1.10 11.57
C ASN A 33 38.42 1.49 10.21
N ALA A 34 38.01 2.75 10.07
CA ALA A 34 37.95 3.45 8.79
C ALA A 34 38.37 4.91 9.04
N PRO A 35 39.12 5.55 8.12
CA PRO A 35 39.73 6.85 8.35
C PRO A 35 38.66 7.91 8.58
N ASN A 36 39.01 8.92 9.38
CA ASN A 36 38.27 10.16 9.59
C ASN A 36 38.07 10.90 8.25
N GLN A 37 37.15 10.42 7.41
CA GLN A 37 36.74 11.07 6.18
C GLN A 37 35.87 12.25 6.56
N LYS A 38 36.44 13.45 6.38
CA LYS A 38 35.72 14.69 6.58
C LYS A 38 34.66 14.81 5.50
N ALA A 39 33.42 15.07 5.92
CA ALA A 39 32.35 15.47 5.02
C ALA A 39 32.82 16.63 4.12
N VAL A 40 32.69 16.44 2.81
CA VAL A 40 33.13 17.37 1.77
C VAL A 40 31.95 18.22 1.33
N THR A 41 30.77 17.62 1.18
CA THR A 41 29.57 18.34 0.71
C THR A 41 29.05 19.35 1.73
N THR A 42 29.41 19.20 3.01
CA THR A 42 29.07 20.18 4.06
C THR A 42 29.84 21.51 3.98
N ALA A 43 30.85 21.62 3.09
CA ALA A 43 31.61 22.85 2.92
C ALA A 43 30.74 24.01 2.38
N ASP A 44 29.72 23.69 1.59
CA ASP A 44 28.67 24.62 1.18
C ASP A 44 27.29 24.04 1.56
N PRO A 45 26.74 24.44 2.72
CA PRO A 45 25.42 23.97 3.17
C PRO A 45 24.24 24.47 2.31
N THR A 46 24.50 25.38 1.36
CA THR A 46 23.46 26.01 0.52
C THR A 46 23.32 25.39 -0.86
N ILE A 47 24.15 24.39 -1.21
CA ILE A 47 24.11 23.66 -2.50
C ILE A 47 22.67 23.26 -2.86
N PRO A 48 22.20 23.52 -4.09
CA PRO A 48 20.88 23.06 -4.56
C PRO A 48 20.73 21.54 -4.44
N ILE A 49 19.52 21.06 -4.14
CA ILE A 49 19.25 19.63 -3.94
C ILE A 49 19.65 18.81 -5.18
N GLU A 50 19.37 19.33 -6.37
CA GLU A 50 19.68 18.64 -7.64
C GLU A 50 21.18 18.49 -7.87
N GLU A 51 21.97 19.48 -7.45
CA GLU A 51 23.44 19.43 -7.53
C GLU A 51 24.00 18.47 -6.48
N LEU A 52 23.44 18.49 -5.26
CA LEU A 52 23.82 17.58 -4.19
C LEU A 52 23.58 16.11 -4.59
N GLU A 53 22.42 15.78 -5.16
CA GLU A 53 22.12 14.44 -5.68
C GLU A 53 23.20 13.95 -6.67
N LEU A 54 23.68 14.82 -7.55
CA LEU A 54 24.71 14.48 -8.52
C LEU A 54 26.08 14.26 -7.86
N LEU A 55 26.41 15.04 -6.83
CA LEU A 55 27.66 14.92 -6.07
C LEU A 55 27.69 13.66 -5.20
N LEU A 56 26.55 13.17 -4.73
CA LEU A 56 26.46 12.00 -3.85
C LEU A 56 26.53 10.66 -4.61
N LYS A 57 26.03 10.60 -5.84
CA LYS A 57 26.06 9.39 -6.69
C LYS A 57 27.41 8.68 -6.80
N PRO A 58 28.55 9.38 -7.01
CA PRO A 58 29.85 8.71 -7.11
C PRO A 58 30.43 8.24 -5.76
N LEU A 59 29.90 8.69 -4.62
CA LEU A 59 30.48 8.39 -3.30
C LEU A 59 30.25 6.93 -2.90
N THR A 60 31.21 6.35 -2.19
CA THR A 60 31.08 5.03 -1.58
C THR A 60 30.19 5.06 -0.35
N LYS A 61 29.75 3.89 0.13
CA LYS A 61 28.95 3.78 1.37
C LYS A 61 29.67 4.44 2.56
N ASP A 62 30.95 4.15 2.74
CA ASP A 62 31.74 4.66 3.87
C ASP A 62 31.89 6.20 3.80
N GLU A 63 32.06 6.74 2.59
CA GLU A 63 32.10 8.20 2.37
C GLU A 63 30.74 8.86 2.67
N LEU A 64 29.64 8.22 2.27
CA LEU A 64 28.28 8.69 2.58
C LEU A 64 27.96 8.64 4.08
N GLU A 65 28.50 7.67 4.83
CA GLU A 65 28.39 7.66 6.30
C GLU A 65 29.10 8.88 6.92
N GLY A 66 30.26 9.27 6.38
CA GLY A 66 30.96 10.49 6.75
C GLY A 66 30.16 11.76 6.43
N GLU A 67 29.57 11.84 5.23
CA GLU A 67 28.69 12.95 4.85
C GLU A 67 27.45 13.01 5.77
N ALA A 68 26.79 11.89 6.04
CA ALA A 68 25.62 11.85 6.90
C ALA A 68 25.91 12.38 8.32
N GLN A 69 27.08 12.06 8.88
CA GLN A 69 27.51 12.61 10.17
C GLN A 69 27.74 14.13 10.11
N GLY A 70 28.35 14.62 9.03
CA GLY A 70 28.57 16.05 8.81
C GLY A 70 27.26 16.84 8.71
N TRP A 71 26.33 16.38 7.88
CA TRP A 71 25.00 17.00 7.73
C TRP A 71 24.20 16.94 9.03
N MET A 72 24.27 15.83 9.76
CA MET A 72 23.65 15.70 11.09
C MET A 72 24.22 16.72 12.09
N PHE A 73 25.52 17.00 12.05
CA PHE A 73 26.14 18.01 12.91
C PHE A 73 25.65 19.42 12.58
N LEU A 74 25.58 19.78 11.30
CA LEU A 74 25.01 21.07 10.85
C LEU A 74 23.56 21.21 11.32
N LEU A 75 22.74 20.18 11.09
CA LEU A 75 21.34 20.17 11.48
C LEU A 75 21.16 20.30 12.99
N LYS A 76 21.92 19.55 13.80
CA LYS A 76 21.90 19.67 15.27
C LYS A 76 22.28 21.06 15.75
N THR A 77 23.28 21.67 15.12
CA THR A 77 23.72 23.04 15.45
C THR A 77 22.58 24.02 15.20
N LYS A 78 21.90 23.89 14.05
CA LYS A 78 20.77 24.75 13.68
C LYS A 78 19.52 24.53 14.54
N VAL A 79 19.24 23.28 14.91
CA VAL A 79 18.17 22.95 15.87
C VAL A 79 18.46 23.55 17.24
N LYS A 80 19.73 23.60 17.66
CA LYS A 80 20.12 24.25 18.93
C LYS A 80 19.89 25.77 18.88
N GLU A 81 20.35 26.45 17.82
CA GLU A 81 20.10 27.89 17.62
C GLU A 81 18.60 28.21 17.68
N LEU A 82 17.78 27.42 16.99
CA LEU A 82 16.32 27.57 17.00
C LEU A 82 15.73 27.34 18.41
N SER A 83 16.18 26.30 19.11
CA SER A 83 15.73 26.00 20.48
C SER A 83 16.09 27.13 21.44
N ASP A 84 17.30 27.67 21.34
CA ASP A 84 17.76 28.77 22.20
C ASP A 84 16.93 30.04 21.94
N ALA A 85 16.60 30.34 20.68
CA ALA A 85 15.72 31.44 20.30
C ALA A 85 14.26 31.24 20.79
N GLU A 86 13.70 30.04 20.66
CA GLU A 86 12.35 29.73 21.18
C GLU A 86 12.29 29.85 22.72
N ILE A 87 13.34 29.39 23.42
CA ILE A 87 13.45 29.55 24.88
C ILE A 87 13.54 31.04 25.24
N ALA A 88 14.30 31.83 24.48
CA ALA A 88 14.41 33.27 24.69
C ALA A 88 13.04 33.98 24.56
N VAL A 89 12.25 33.66 23.54
CA VAL A 89 10.88 34.19 23.39
C VAL A 89 9.99 33.81 24.57
N LYS A 90 10.06 32.55 25.03
CA LYS A 90 9.27 32.10 26.20
C LYS A 90 9.61 32.88 27.47
N ARG A 91 10.89 33.18 27.71
CA ARG A 91 11.30 34.01 28.84
C ARG A 91 10.88 35.46 28.66
N LYS A 92 11.01 36.01 27.45
CA LYS A 92 10.55 37.37 27.14
C LYS A 92 9.04 37.53 27.34
N ASN A 93 8.26 36.50 27.03
CA ASN A 93 6.83 36.46 27.34
C ASN A 93 6.55 36.49 28.84
N ARG A 94 7.39 35.86 29.65
CA ARG A 94 7.26 35.88 31.11
C ARG A 94 7.62 37.25 31.68
N GLU A 95 8.71 37.85 31.20
CA GLU A 95 9.10 39.22 31.55
C GLU A 95 7.98 40.21 31.20
N LEU A 96 7.44 40.14 29.97
CA LEU A 96 6.34 41.00 29.56
C LEU A 96 5.10 40.81 30.43
N LYS A 97 4.78 39.55 30.79
CA LYS A 97 3.65 39.26 31.66
C LYS A 97 3.82 39.90 33.05
N GLN A 98 4.98 39.75 33.67
CA GLN A 98 5.23 40.32 35.00
C GLN A 98 5.39 41.84 34.96
N SER A 99 5.99 42.40 33.91
CA SER A 99 6.01 43.86 33.72
C SER A 99 4.60 44.43 33.53
N GLN A 100 3.70 43.72 32.84
CA GLN A 100 2.29 44.14 32.73
C GLN A 100 1.54 44.01 34.05
N GLU A 101 1.71 42.90 34.78
CA GLU A 101 1.13 42.74 36.14
C GLU A 101 1.64 43.83 37.10
N ALA A 102 2.87 44.32 36.92
CA ALA A 102 3.41 45.45 37.68
C ALA A 102 2.78 46.79 37.28
N VAL A 103 2.51 47.04 36.00
CA VAL A 103 1.78 48.23 35.53
C VAL A 103 0.36 48.23 36.09
N ASP A 104 -0.35 47.12 35.97
CA ASP A 104 -1.73 46.99 36.44
C ASP A 104 -1.81 47.22 37.97
N ALA A 105 -0.87 46.66 38.75
CA ALA A 105 -0.82 46.87 40.20
C ALA A 105 -0.45 48.31 40.60
N LEU A 106 0.34 49.02 39.79
CA LEU A 106 0.63 50.44 40.01
C LEU A 106 -0.58 51.32 39.71
N GLU A 107 -1.37 50.97 38.70
CA GLU A 107 -2.65 51.62 38.39
C GLU A 107 -3.65 51.42 39.55
N ASP A 108 -3.81 50.18 40.04
CA ASP A 108 -4.66 49.86 41.20
C ASP A 108 -4.24 50.65 42.46
N ALA A 109 -2.93 50.75 42.72
CA ALA A 109 -2.40 51.50 43.85
C ALA A 109 -2.63 53.01 43.73
N LYS A 110 -2.66 53.53 42.50
CA LYS A 110 -2.98 54.94 42.22
C LYS A 110 -4.47 55.21 42.42
N GLU A 111 -5.35 54.36 41.90
CA GLU A 111 -6.80 54.50 42.09
C GLU A 111 -7.17 54.48 43.58
N ALA A 112 -6.58 53.55 44.35
CA ALA A 112 -6.81 53.46 45.78
C ALA A 112 -6.29 54.70 46.56
N LEU A 113 -5.19 55.32 46.09
CA LEU A 113 -4.69 56.57 46.65
C LEU A 113 -5.61 57.76 46.36
N GLU A 114 -6.18 57.84 45.15
CA GLU A 114 -7.14 58.87 44.75
C GLU A 114 -8.44 58.74 45.55
N GLU A 115 -8.94 57.51 45.74
CA GLU A 115 -10.13 57.24 46.56
C GLU A 115 -9.91 57.58 48.05
N ALA A 116 -8.70 57.32 48.57
CA ALA A 116 -8.31 57.73 49.91
C ALA A 116 -8.21 59.27 50.06
N GLN A 117 -7.86 60.01 49.00
CA GLN A 117 -7.90 61.48 48.99
C GLN A 117 -9.34 62.00 48.98
N ASP A 118 -10.17 61.48 48.09
CA ASP A 118 -11.58 61.88 47.96
C ASP A 118 -12.38 61.64 49.25
N THR A 119 -12.12 60.54 49.94
CA THR A 119 -12.75 60.23 51.24
C THR A 119 -12.23 61.14 52.37
N LYS A 120 -10.97 61.56 52.32
CA LYS A 120 -10.38 62.52 53.27
C LYS A 120 -10.90 63.95 53.06
N GLU A 121 -11.03 64.42 51.82
CA GLU A 121 -11.66 65.72 51.51
C GLU A 121 -13.16 65.76 51.92
N LYS A 122 -13.88 64.64 51.80
CA LYS A 122 -15.26 64.51 52.30
C LYS A 122 -15.37 64.67 53.82
N ILE A 123 -14.38 64.21 54.60
CA ILE A 123 -14.35 64.40 56.06
C ILE A 123 -14.16 65.88 56.43
N GLU A 124 -13.32 66.62 55.69
CA GLU A 124 -13.07 68.03 55.95
C GLU A 124 -14.29 68.91 55.67
N THR A 125 -15.21 68.45 54.82
CA THR A 125 -16.42 69.17 54.41
C THR A 125 -17.68 68.77 55.20
N GLU A 126 -17.82 67.51 55.66
CA GLU A 126 -18.94 67.02 56.51
C GLU A 126 -18.49 66.02 57.59
N PRO A 127 -18.27 66.44 58.86
CA PRO A 127 -17.76 65.55 59.90
C PRO A 127 -18.85 64.60 60.45
N SER A 128 -18.81 63.34 60.02
CA SER A 128 -19.64 62.22 60.53
C SER A 128 -18.76 61.10 61.13
N PRO A 129 -19.16 60.43 62.23
CA PRO A 129 -18.47 59.26 62.76
C PRO A 129 -18.32 58.12 61.73
N SER A 130 -19.27 57.98 60.79
CA SER A 130 -19.17 56.99 59.70
C SER A 130 -18.06 57.33 58.70
N ALA A 131 -17.91 58.61 58.35
CA ALA A 131 -16.92 59.09 57.39
C ALA A 131 -15.48 58.86 57.89
N SER A 132 -15.25 59.00 59.21
CA SER A 132 -13.93 58.72 59.82
C SER A 132 -13.53 57.24 59.81
N VAL A 133 -14.50 56.31 59.72
CA VAL A 133 -14.23 54.88 59.55
C VAL A 133 -13.92 54.60 58.08
N GLU A 134 -14.74 55.13 57.16
CA GLU A 134 -14.55 55.00 55.71
C GLU A 134 -13.17 55.51 55.23
N ALA A 135 -12.67 56.63 55.74
CA ALA A 135 -11.33 57.10 55.34
C ALA A 135 -10.18 56.31 55.97
N ASN A 136 -10.38 55.68 57.14
CA ASN A 136 -9.36 54.78 57.69
C ASN A 136 -9.32 53.45 56.92
N ASP A 137 -10.49 52.96 56.49
CA ASP A 137 -10.60 51.78 55.62
C ASP A 137 -9.97 52.07 54.25
N ALA A 138 -10.29 53.20 53.61
CA ALA A 138 -9.70 53.62 52.34
C ALA A 138 -8.17 53.86 52.43
N ALA A 139 -7.67 54.41 53.55
CA ALA A 139 -6.23 54.56 53.77
C ALA A 139 -5.52 53.20 53.97
N SER A 140 -6.19 52.23 54.60
CA SER A 140 -5.68 50.86 54.74
C SER A 140 -5.65 50.13 53.39
N GLU A 141 -6.69 50.29 52.56
CA GLU A 141 -6.78 49.73 51.22
C GLU A 141 -5.71 50.31 50.29
N ALA A 142 -5.47 51.63 50.33
CA ALA A 142 -4.38 52.27 49.60
C ALA A 142 -2.99 51.76 50.02
N GLN A 143 -2.80 51.48 51.31
CA GLN A 143 -1.54 50.93 51.81
C GLN A 143 -1.34 49.47 51.39
N GLU A 144 -2.39 48.65 51.38
CA GLU A 144 -2.35 47.28 50.88
C GLU A 144 -2.10 47.24 49.36
N ALA A 145 -2.71 48.15 48.59
CA ALA A 145 -2.50 48.26 47.15
C ALA A 145 -1.05 48.67 46.81
N LEU A 146 -0.46 49.60 47.58
CA LEU A 146 0.96 49.98 47.45
C LEU A 146 1.92 48.81 47.77
N GLU A 147 1.61 48.00 48.78
CA GLU A 147 2.42 46.81 49.11
C GLU A 147 2.37 45.78 47.97
N LYS A 148 1.18 45.54 47.40
CA LYS A 148 1.00 44.67 46.22
C LYS A 148 1.73 45.19 44.99
N ALA A 149 1.68 46.49 44.74
CA ALA A 149 2.41 47.13 43.63
C ALA A 149 3.94 47.01 43.82
N GLN A 150 4.43 47.12 45.05
CA GLN A 150 5.84 46.91 45.34
C GLN A 150 6.26 45.45 45.12
N GLU A 151 5.44 44.50 45.56
CA GLU A 151 5.69 43.06 45.36
C GLU A 151 5.71 42.69 43.86
N SER A 152 4.76 43.18 43.07
CA SER A 152 4.69 42.90 41.63
C SER A 152 5.87 43.51 40.85
N VAL A 153 6.30 44.73 41.20
CA VAL A 153 7.49 45.36 40.62
C VAL A 153 8.76 44.59 41.02
N GLU A 154 8.87 44.14 42.27
CA GLU A 154 10.00 43.32 42.73
C GLU A 154 10.05 41.95 42.01
N GLU A 155 8.90 41.33 41.75
CA GLU A 155 8.83 40.11 40.96
C GLU A 155 9.26 40.31 39.50
N ALA A 156 8.84 41.42 38.87
CA ALA A 156 9.25 41.77 37.52
C ALA A 156 10.77 41.97 37.40
N VAL A 157 11.39 42.70 38.34
CA VAL A 157 12.85 42.91 38.37
C VAL A 157 13.59 41.59 38.62
N LYS A 158 13.12 40.76 39.56
CA LYS A 158 13.74 39.45 39.84
C LYS A 158 13.76 38.53 38.61
N GLU A 159 12.75 38.58 37.76
CA GLU A 159 12.74 37.75 36.55
C GLU A 159 13.63 38.31 35.45
N GLU A 160 13.74 39.64 35.32
CA GLU A 160 14.73 40.29 34.45
C GLU A 160 16.16 39.90 34.81
N GLU A 161 16.52 39.96 36.10
CA GLU A 161 17.85 39.58 36.58
C GLU A 161 18.20 38.12 36.22
N LYS A 162 17.22 37.21 36.31
CA LYS A 162 17.42 35.80 35.95
C LYS A 162 17.68 35.62 34.46
N THR A 163 17.11 36.46 33.60
CA THR A 163 17.40 36.42 32.16
C THR A 163 18.79 36.99 31.87
N GLN A 164 19.15 38.13 32.46
CA GLN A 164 20.45 38.78 32.26
C GLN A 164 21.64 37.94 32.75
N GLN A 165 21.50 37.19 33.86
CA GLN A 165 22.56 36.31 34.35
C GLN A 165 22.85 35.12 33.42
N ASN A 166 21.92 34.78 32.53
CA ASN A 166 22.08 33.67 31.60
C ASN A 166 22.74 34.12 30.29
N LYS A 167 24.09 34.16 30.29
CA LYS A 167 24.91 34.55 29.12
C LYS A 167 24.54 33.81 27.82
N THR A 168 24.11 32.56 27.92
CA THR A 168 23.77 31.74 26.75
C THR A 168 22.47 32.22 26.10
N LEU A 169 21.49 32.62 26.89
CA LEU A 169 20.25 33.20 26.38
C LEU A 169 20.44 34.63 25.87
N GLN A 170 21.25 35.44 26.57
CA GLN A 170 21.53 36.80 26.12
C GLN A 170 22.20 36.79 24.74
N GLY A 171 23.13 35.84 24.51
CA GLY A 171 23.74 35.63 23.20
C GLY A 171 22.74 35.22 22.11
N ALA A 172 21.73 34.41 22.44
CA ALA A 172 20.68 34.02 21.49
C ALA A 172 19.75 35.18 21.13
N ILE A 173 19.42 36.04 22.10
CA ILE A 173 18.69 37.29 21.87
C ILE A 173 19.54 38.25 21.02
N ASP A 174 20.81 38.43 21.38
CA ASP A 174 21.74 39.32 20.68
C ASP A 174 21.99 38.91 19.22
N GLN A 175 22.00 37.60 18.94
CA GLN A 175 22.10 37.04 17.59
C GLN A 175 20.79 37.13 16.81
N ALA A 176 19.64 37.07 17.47
CA ALA A 176 18.32 37.11 16.83
C ALA A 176 17.81 38.53 16.56
N VAL A 177 18.32 39.51 17.29
CA VAL A 177 18.03 40.93 17.14
C VAL A 177 18.97 41.52 16.09
N GLU A 178 18.51 41.55 14.84
CA GLU A 178 19.14 42.22 13.70
C GLU A 178 18.77 43.72 13.70
N SER A 179 18.92 44.39 14.84
CA SER A 179 18.64 45.83 15.00
C SER A 179 19.85 46.63 15.47
N THR A 180 19.83 47.90 15.08
CA THR A 180 20.77 48.98 15.40
C THR A 180 21.15 48.98 16.89
N GLU A 181 22.40 49.34 17.23
CA GLU A 181 22.88 49.47 18.62
C GLU A 181 21.94 50.32 19.51
N GLU A 182 21.13 51.20 18.92
CA GLU A 182 20.10 51.99 19.59
C GLU A 182 19.01 51.14 20.28
N ASP A 183 18.48 50.08 19.64
CA ASP A 183 17.39 49.28 20.22
C ASP A 183 17.89 48.34 21.32
N LYS A 184 19.13 47.83 21.17
CA LYS A 184 19.83 47.03 22.19
C LYS A 184 20.20 47.88 23.40
N ASN A 185 20.57 49.13 23.18
CA ASN A 185 20.80 50.08 24.26
C ASN A 185 19.49 50.47 24.92
N LYS A 186 18.40 50.70 24.17
CA LYS A 186 17.07 51.05 24.70
C LYS A 186 16.52 50.00 25.66
N ALA A 187 16.62 48.71 25.30
CA ALA A 187 16.18 47.61 26.15
C ALA A 187 17.05 47.42 27.41
N LYS A 188 18.37 47.67 27.32
CA LYS A 188 19.26 47.64 28.49
C LYS A 188 19.04 48.85 29.40
N THR A 189 18.83 50.04 28.84
CA THR A 189 18.49 51.24 29.62
C THR A 189 17.13 51.11 30.26
N SER A 190 16.16 50.45 29.61
CA SER A 190 14.85 50.21 30.21
C SER A 190 14.91 49.23 31.38
N ASP A 191 15.69 48.14 31.29
CA ASP A 191 15.89 47.21 32.41
C ASP A 191 16.57 47.92 33.62
N GLU A 192 17.54 48.81 33.36
CA GLU A 192 18.12 49.68 34.42
C GLU A 192 17.12 50.70 34.98
N GLU A 193 16.14 51.13 34.20
CA GLU A 193 15.10 52.07 34.63
C GLU A 193 14.03 51.40 35.48
N VAL A 194 13.63 50.16 35.17
CA VAL A 194 12.72 49.36 36.01
C VAL A 194 13.36 49.03 37.36
N ALA A 195 14.66 48.71 37.41
CA ALA A 195 15.39 48.54 38.66
C ALA A 195 15.46 49.82 39.51
N LYS A 196 15.59 51.00 38.86
CA LYS A 196 15.52 52.30 39.56
C LYS A 196 14.12 52.61 40.07
N VAL A 197 13.08 52.15 39.38
CA VAL A 197 11.68 52.28 39.82
C VAL A 197 11.41 51.47 41.10
N GLN A 198 11.97 50.26 41.22
CA GLN A 198 11.89 49.48 42.46
C GLN A 198 12.49 50.22 43.67
N GLU A 199 13.66 50.86 43.50
CA GLU A 199 14.31 51.65 44.56
C GLU A 199 13.49 52.89 44.94
N GLN A 200 12.81 53.51 43.96
CA GLN A 200 11.90 54.64 44.16
C GLN A 200 10.60 54.23 44.90
N ILE A 201 10.02 53.07 44.58
CA ILE A 201 8.79 52.59 45.26
C ILE A 201 9.10 52.13 46.68
N GLY A 202 10.22 51.43 46.92
CA GLY A 202 10.63 51.02 48.27
C GLY A 202 10.92 52.19 49.22
N THR A 203 11.27 53.37 48.69
CA THR A 203 11.42 54.61 49.48
C THR A 203 10.10 55.33 49.73
N ILE A 204 9.08 55.10 48.90
CA ILE A 204 7.73 55.64 49.03
C ILE A 204 6.93 54.87 50.10
N SER A 205 7.02 53.53 50.11
CA SER A 205 6.25 52.64 51.00
C SER A 205 6.61 52.77 52.49
N ASN A 206 7.87 53.08 52.82
CA ASN A 206 8.34 53.20 54.22
C ASN A 206 7.90 54.48 54.96
N LYS A 207 7.10 55.35 54.34
CA LYS A 207 6.62 56.60 54.94
C LYS A 207 5.10 56.60 54.95
N VAL A 208 4.52 56.25 56.10
CA VAL A 208 3.08 56.37 56.38
C VAL A 208 2.59 57.75 55.94
N VAL A 209 1.68 57.77 54.98
CA VAL A 209 1.22 58.98 54.31
C VAL A 209 0.09 59.61 55.13
N THR A 210 0.46 60.37 56.17
CA THR A 210 -0.49 61.19 56.93
C THR A 210 -0.58 62.63 56.40
N ASP A 211 0.37 63.07 55.56
CA ASP A 211 0.54 64.46 55.12
C ASP A 211 0.22 64.64 53.63
N GLU A 212 -0.63 65.61 53.29
CA GLU A 212 -1.24 65.85 51.96
C GLU A 212 -0.18 66.12 50.87
N GLN A 213 0.92 66.79 51.23
CA GLN A 213 2.05 67.03 50.31
C GLN A 213 2.86 65.77 49.99
N GLN A 214 2.84 64.78 50.90
CA GLN A 214 3.57 63.54 50.72
C GLN A 214 2.78 62.56 49.84
N GLN A 215 1.45 62.62 49.92
CA GLN A 215 0.48 61.89 49.10
C GLN A 215 0.56 62.28 47.61
N LYS A 216 0.51 63.58 47.29
CA LYS A 216 0.73 64.10 45.92
C LYS A 216 2.11 63.76 45.34
N LYS A 217 3.13 63.69 46.19
CA LYS A 217 4.48 63.31 45.76
C LYS A 217 4.59 61.81 45.46
N THR A 218 3.82 60.99 46.17
CA THR A 218 3.70 59.56 45.94
C THR A 218 2.97 59.26 44.64
N GLU A 219 1.85 59.91 44.35
CA GLU A 219 1.13 59.78 43.06
C GLU A 219 2.00 60.15 41.87
N LEU A 220 2.69 61.30 41.94
CA LEU A 220 3.60 61.73 40.87
C LEU A 220 4.85 60.82 40.73
N GLY A 221 5.15 60.04 41.78
CA GLY A 221 6.17 58.99 41.77
C GLY A 221 5.67 57.71 41.11
N LEU A 222 4.42 57.30 41.39
CA LEU A 222 3.76 56.17 40.74
C LEU A 222 3.52 56.43 39.25
N ASP A 223 3.08 57.62 38.85
CA ASP A 223 2.89 57.97 37.43
C ASP A 223 4.18 57.79 36.63
N LYS A 224 5.29 58.29 37.17
CA LYS A 224 6.61 58.16 36.53
C LYS A 224 7.15 56.73 36.55
N ALA A 225 6.76 55.93 37.55
CA ALA A 225 7.11 54.52 37.64
C ALA A 225 6.33 53.72 36.60
N GLN A 226 5.03 53.96 36.49
CA GLN A 226 4.14 53.36 35.50
C GLN A 226 4.61 53.70 34.08
N GLU A 227 4.82 54.97 33.76
CA GLU A 227 5.28 55.43 32.43
C GLU A 227 6.58 54.73 31.99
N LYS A 228 7.55 54.58 32.90
CA LYS A 228 8.82 53.90 32.61
C LYS A 228 8.66 52.40 32.38
N ILE A 229 7.79 51.74 33.16
CA ILE A 229 7.55 50.31 32.98
C ILE A 229 6.77 50.07 31.69
N GLU A 230 5.82 50.94 31.32
CA GLU A 230 5.13 50.90 30.04
C GLU A 230 6.10 51.09 28.85
N GLU A 231 7.00 52.07 28.90
CA GLU A 231 8.05 52.24 27.88
C GLU A 231 8.95 50.99 27.77
N ALA A 232 9.29 50.37 28.91
CA ALA A 232 10.05 49.11 28.94
C ALA A 232 9.25 47.94 28.32
N VAL A 233 7.95 47.85 28.58
CA VAL A 233 7.04 46.85 28.00
C VAL A 233 6.95 47.00 26.48
N GLU A 234 6.84 48.23 25.97
CA GLU A 234 6.83 48.49 24.52
C GLU A 234 8.15 48.06 23.86
N ALA A 235 9.30 48.46 24.44
CA ALA A 235 10.62 48.09 23.93
C ALA A 235 10.81 46.56 23.91
N LYS A 236 10.43 45.87 25.00
CA LYS A 236 10.49 44.40 25.09
C LYS A 236 9.57 43.72 24.09
N THR A 237 8.40 44.31 23.82
CA THR A 237 7.45 43.81 22.82
C THR A 237 8.02 43.88 21.42
N GLU A 238 8.75 44.95 21.07
CA GLU A 238 9.39 45.08 19.77
C GLU A 238 10.56 44.09 19.60
N VAL A 239 11.40 43.94 20.62
CA VAL A 239 12.46 42.92 20.65
C VAL A 239 11.87 41.52 20.44
N LYS A 240 10.77 41.19 21.11
CA LYS A 240 10.05 39.92 20.93
C LYS A 240 9.60 39.72 19.48
N LYS A 241 9.04 40.73 18.81
CA LYS A 241 8.64 40.63 17.40
C LYS A 241 9.82 40.30 16.49
N GLN A 242 10.96 40.97 16.67
CA GLN A 242 12.16 40.72 15.87
C GLN A 242 12.70 39.30 16.06
N VAL A 243 12.75 38.82 17.31
CA VAL A 243 13.16 37.43 17.59
C VAL A 243 12.19 36.43 16.96
N LEU A 244 10.88 36.68 16.98
CA LEU A 244 9.88 35.85 16.31
C LEU A 244 10.09 35.79 14.80
N VAL A 245 10.43 36.91 14.15
CA VAL A 245 10.79 36.94 12.72
C VAL A 245 12.06 36.13 12.47
N ASN A 246 13.11 36.29 13.27
CA ASN A 246 14.33 35.51 13.08
C ASN A 246 14.12 34.00 13.31
N ILE A 247 13.24 33.61 14.25
CA ILE A 247 12.83 32.20 14.43
C ILE A 247 12.23 31.64 13.14
N THR A 248 11.45 32.42 12.38
CA THR A 248 10.92 31.94 11.10
C THR A 248 12.03 31.68 10.08
N LYS A 249 13.03 32.56 9.98
CA LYS A 249 14.22 32.35 9.14
C LYS A 249 15.04 31.12 9.56
N LEU A 250 15.27 30.94 10.86
CA LEU A 250 15.97 29.77 11.39
C LEU A 250 15.21 28.46 11.10
N ARG A 251 13.87 28.51 11.13
CA ARG A 251 13.02 27.37 10.74
C ARG A 251 13.17 27.05 9.25
N ASP A 252 13.23 28.06 8.39
CA ASP A 252 13.45 27.87 6.95
C ASP A 252 14.82 27.23 6.68
N GLU A 253 15.88 27.76 7.29
CA GLU A 253 17.24 27.21 7.18
C GLU A 253 17.32 25.77 7.70
N ARG A 254 16.68 25.47 8.84
CA ARG A 254 16.59 24.10 9.39
C ARG A 254 15.85 23.17 8.44
N THR A 255 14.72 23.60 7.86
CA THR A 255 13.95 22.79 6.91
C THR A 255 14.78 22.49 5.66
N ALA A 256 15.41 23.50 5.08
CA ALA A 256 16.25 23.33 3.90
C ALA A 256 17.50 22.46 4.17
N LEU A 257 18.08 22.52 5.37
CA LEU A 257 19.14 21.59 5.80
C LEU A 257 18.61 20.17 5.97
N SER A 258 17.40 20.02 6.52
CA SER A 258 16.74 18.73 6.71
C SER A 258 16.47 18.05 5.36
N ASP A 259 15.96 18.77 4.37
CA ASP A 259 15.69 18.22 3.03
C ASP A 259 17.00 17.73 2.37
N ARG A 260 18.07 18.52 2.42
CA ARG A 260 19.39 18.12 1.90
C ARG A 260 19.95 16.91 2.64
N PHE A 261 19.76 16.87 3.96
CA PHE A 261 20.17 15.72 4.75
C PHE A 261 19.38 14.46 4.38
N GLU A 262 18.08 14.56 4.13
CA GLU A 262 17.26 13.44 3.66
C GLU A 262 17.77 12.88 2.34
N VAL A 263 18.22 13.72 1.40
CA VAL A 263 18.83 13.29 0.13
C VAL A 263 20.10 12.46 0.38
N VAL A 264 20.95 12.89 1.33
CA VAL A 264 22.15 12.13 1.73
C VAL A 264 21.76 10.78 2.33
N LEU A 265 20.72 10.76 3.16
CA LEU A 265 20.22 9.53 3.77
C LEU A 265 19.59 8.58 2.74
N GLU A 266 18.90 9.10 1.74
CA GLU A 266 18.32 8.29 0.66
C GLU A 266 19.42 7.59 -0.14
N GLU A 267 20.46 8.32 -0.57
CA GLU A 267 21.59 7.73 -1.30
C GLU A 267 22.41 6.75 -0.42
N LEU A 268 22.50 6.99 0.89
CA LEU A 268 23.11 6.05 1.82
C LEU A 268 22.29 4.75 1.95
N ASP A 269 20.96 4.86 2.01
CA ASP A 269 20.01 3.73 2.09
C ASP A 269 20.07 2.88 0.82
N THR A 270 20.12 3.49 -0.37
CA THR A 270 20.25 2.76 -1.65
C THR A 270 21.55 1.96 -1.75
N LYS A 271 22.62 2.40 -1.07
CA LYS A 271 23.91 1.69 -0.98
C LYS A 271 24.03 0.77 0.23
N GLY A 272 22.94 0.56 0.97
CA GLY A 272 22.85 -0.38 2.10
C GLY A 272 23.51 0.12 3.38
N GLY A 273 23.53 1.43 3.62
CA GLY A 273 23.91 2.04 4.89
C GLY A 273 22.80 2.00 5.95
N ASP A 274 23.16 2.13 7.23
CA ASP A 274 22.19 2.22 8.31
C ASP A 274 21.75 3.68 8.51
N VAL A 275 20.48 3.95 8.23
CA VAL A 275 19.88 5.28 8.27
C VAL A 275 18.82 5.45 9.35
N GLU A 276 18.52 4.41 10.12
CA GLU A 276 17.33 4.39 10.98
C GLU A 276 17.40 5.44 12.10
N LEU A 277 18.56 5.60 12.72
CA LEU A 277 18.78 6.61 13.76
C LEU A 277 18.68 8.03 13.23
N TYR A 278 19.19 8.28 12.02
CA TYR A 278 19.13 9.59 11.39
C TYR A 278 17.69 9.96 11.02
N LYS A 279 16.95 9.06 10.37
CA LYS A 279 15.52 9.26 10.02
C LYS A 279 14.67 9.53 11.27
N LYS A 280 14.92 8.83 12.39
CA LYS A 280 14.22 9.10 13.66
C LYS A 280 14.49 10.51 14.20
N TYR A 281 15.71 10.99 14.11
CA TYR A 281 16.05 12.34 14.55
C TYR A 281 15.39 13.41 13.67
N VAL A 282 15.50 13.27 12.34
CA VAL A 282 14.86 14.17 11.37
C VAL A 282 13.34 14.25 11.61
N ASN A 283 12.68 13.11 11.81
CA ASN A 283 11.26 13.06 12.13
C ASN A 283 10.90 13.70 13.49
N ALA A 284 11.80 13.69 14.47
CA ALA A 284 11.56 14.29 15.78
C ALA A 284 11.64 15.83 15.75
N ILE A 285 12.38 16.38 14.79
CA ILE A 285 12.55 17.83 14.62
C ILE A 285 11.62 18.41 13.55
N SER A 286 11.04 17.57 12.68
CA SER A 286 10.06 17.97 11.68
C SER A 286 8.70 18.20 12.35
N GLY A 287 8.28 19.47 12.40
CA GLY A 287 7.02 19.85 13.03
C GLY A 287 7.01 21.31 13.49
N ILE A 288 5.81 21.88 13.58
CA ILE A 288 5.57 23.22 14.10
C ILE A 288 4.96 23.06 15.49
N LYS A 289 5.72 23.37 16.55
CA LYS A 289 5.14 23.54 17.88
C LYS A 289 4.61 24.96 17.99
N VAL A 290 3.29 25.10 18.05
CA VAL A 290 2.61 26.39 18.25
C VAL A 290 2.23 26.46 19.73
N ASP A 291 2.71 27.50 20.43
CA ASP A 291 2.33 27.76 21.81
C ASP A 291 1.06 28.62 21.84
N VAL A 292 -0.04 28.09 22.37
CA VAL A 292 -1.40 28.66 22.20
C VAL A 292 -1.67 29.82 23.17
N THR A 293 -0.75 30.11 24.11
CA THR A 293 -0.94 31.11 25.17
C THR A 293 -0.66 32.55 24.74
N ASP A 294 -0.09 32.80 23.54
CA ASP A 294 0.25 34.14 23.03
C ASP A 294 -0.37 34.37 21.64
N THR A 295 -1.48 35.10 21.59
CA THR A 295 -2.27 35.30 20.36
C THR A 295 -1.54 36.13 19.30
N GLN A 296 -0.75 37.13 19.71
CA GLN A 296 0.04 37.96 18.78
C GLN A 296 1.25 37.19 18.24
N GLY A 297 1.99 36.49 19.10
CA GLY A 297 3.14 35.67 18.67
C GLY A 297 2.72 34.50 17.78
N THR A 298 1.56 33.89 18.06
CA THR A 298 0.98 32.83 17.23
C THR A 298 0.64 33.34 15.83
N TRP A 299 0.07 34.55 15.71
CA TRP A 299 -0.26 35.13 14.42
C TRP A 299 0.98 35.42 13.57
N ILE A 300 2.02 36.03 14.15
CA ILE A 300 3.29 36.30 13.47
C ILE A 300 3.94 34.99 13.00
N THR A 301 3.89 33.96 13.83
CA THR A 301 4.41 32.63 13.49
C THR A 301 3.67 31.99 12.32
N ILE A 302 2.32 32.08 12.30
CA ILE A 302 1.50 31.53 11.23
C ILE A 302 1.71 32.30 9.92
N VAL A 303 1.70 33.64 9.96
CA VAL A 303 1.90 34.48 8.77
C VAL A 303 3.31 34.31 8.22
N GLY A 304 4.33 34.28 9.09
CA GLY A 304 5.71 34.04 8.69
C GLY A 304 5.90 32.66 8.07
N TRP A 305 5.29 31.61 8.64
CA TRP A 305 5.27 30.29 8.01
C TRP A 305 4.53 30.30 6.67
N LEU A 306 3.40 31.01 6.55
CA LEU A 306 2.61 31.08 5.31
C LEU A 306 3.38 31.76 4.16
N GLN A 307 4.17 32.79 4.49
CA GLN A 307 4.98 33.55 3.53
C GLN A 307 6.37 32.94 3.29
N SER A 308 6.79 31.99 4.12
CA SER A 308 8.06 31.27 3.95
C SER A 308 8.08 30.46 2.65
N LYS A 309 9.25 30.49 1.98
CA LYS A 309 9.52 29.70 0.78
C LYS A 309 9.48 28.21 1.05
N GLU A 310 10.00 27.79 2.21
CA GLU A 310 10.08 26.38 2.62
C GLU A 310 8.86 25.91 3.43
N GLY A 311 8.01 26.84 3.86
CA GLY A 311 6.77 26.56 4.58
C GLY A 311 5.53 26.60 3.68
N GLY A 312 4.71 27.64 3.88
CA GLY A 312 3.40 27.78 3.28
C GLY A 312 3.41 27.94 1.77
N LEU A 313 4.40 28.62 1.18
CA LEU A 313 4.50 28.75 -0.28
C LEU A 313 4.82 27.40 -0.94
N ARG A 314 5.73 26.60 -0.38
CA ARG A 314 6.02 25.23 -0.85
C ARG A 314 4.78 24.37 -0.76
N TRP A 315 4.09 24.38 0.38
CA TRP A 315 2.85 23.64 0.55
C TRP A 315 1.76 24.08 -0.43
N ALA A 316 1.58 25.37 -0.66
CA ALA A 316 0.62 25.90 -1.63
C ALA A 316 0.95 25.44 -3.06
N ASN A 317 2.22 25.47 -3.45
CA ASN A 317 2.69 24.97 -4.75
C ASN A 317 2.46 23.46 -4.90
N ASN A 318 2.78 22.69 -3.86
CA ASN A 318 2.61 21.23 -3.83
C ASN A 318 1.12 20.85 -3.89
N ILE A 319 0.25 21.57 -3.18
CA ILE A 319 -1.20 21.42 -3.27
C ILE A 319 -1.69 21.78 -4.68
N ALA A 320 -1.21 22.87 -5.27
CA ALA A 320 -1.59 23.26 -6.63
C ALA A 320 -1.18 22.19 -7.67
N LYS A 321 0.04 21.63 -7.55
CA LYS A 321 0.50 20.50 -8.38
C LYS A 321 -0.39 19.26 -8.17
N CYS A 322 -0.70 18.91 -6.92
CA CYS A 322 -1.58 17.79 -6.59
C CYS A 322 -2.96 17.95 -7.23
N ILE A 323 -3.60 19.12 -7.05
CA ILE A 323 -4.89 19.44 -7.67
C ILE A 323 -4.80 19.40 -9.20
N GLY A 324 -3.72 19.96 -9.77
CA GLY A 324 -3.47 19.94 -11.21
C GLY A 324 -3.34 18.53 -11.78
N ILE A 325 -2.60 17.64 -11.10
CA ILE A 325 -2.47 16.22 -11.47
C ILE A 325 -3.82 15.52 -11.40
N ILE A 326 -4.56 15.67 -10.29
CA ILE A 326 -5.87 15.04 -10.11
C ILE A 326 -6.87 15.54 -11.17
N ALA A 327 -6.89 16.85 -11.44
CA ALA A 327 -7.73 17.43 -12.48
C ALA A 327 -7.34 16.92 -13.87
N GLY A 328 -6.05 16.88 -14.19
CA GLY A 328 -5.53 16.35 -15.45
C GLY A 328 -5.93 14.88 -15.67
N PHE A 329 -5.76 14.03 -14.67
CA PHE A 329 -6.19 12.62 -14.72
C PHE A 329 -7.72 12.47 -14.74
N SER A 330 -8.46 13.33 -14.06
CA SER A 330 -9.93 13.34 -14.12
C SER A 330 -10.43 13.67 -15.54
N ILE A 331 -9.86 14.69 -16.17
CA ILE A 331 -10.15 15.05 -17.57
C ILE A 331 -9.75 13.91 -18.50
N LEU A 332 -8.54 13.37 -18.34
CA LEU A 332 -8.06 12.22 -19.12
C LEU A 332 -8.99 11.01 -18.98
N SER A 333 -9.48 10.74 -17.76
CA SER A 333 -10.42 9.65 -17.49
C SER A 333 -11.74 9.83 -18.25
N VAL A 334 -12.25 11.06 -18.36
CA VAL A 334 -13.47 11.38 -19.13
C VAL A 334 -13.22 11.23 -20.63
N ILE A 335 -12.10 11.75 -21.14
CA ILE A 335 -11.73 11.64 -22.56
C ILE A 335 -11.62 10.16 -22.95
N LEU A 336 -10.81 9.39 -22.20
CA LEU A 336 -10.52 8.00 -22.52
C LEU A 336 -11.76 7.11 -22.37
N SER A 337 -12.58 7.34 -21.34
CA SER A 337 -13.84 6.61 -21.17
C SER A 337 -14.87 6.94 -22.26
N THR A 338 -14.89 8.17 -22.78
CA THR A 338 -15.73 8.57 -23.92
C THR A 338 -15.26 7.94 -25.22
N LEU A 339 -13.94 7.92 -25.46
CA LEU A 339 -13.33 7.22 -26.60
C LEU A 339 -13.61 5.72 -26.54
N LEU A 340 -13.49 5.12 -25.36
CA LEU A 340 -13.81 3.71 -25.14
C LEU A 340 -15.29 3.43 -25.41
N LYS A 341 -16.21 4.27 -24.91
CA LYS A 341 -17.64 4.14 -25.17
C LYS A 341 -17.96 4.23 -26.67
N LYS A 342 -17.32 5.16 -27.39
CA LYS A 342 -17.47 5.30 -28.84
C LYS A 342 -16.91 4.08 -29.59
N SER A 343 -15.74 3.59 -29.18
CA SER A 343 -15.11 2.40 -29.77
C SER A 343 -15.95 1.14 -29.58
N LEU A 344 -16.44 0.91 -28.37
CA LEU A 344 -17.31 -0.23 -28.05
C LEU A 344 -18.65 -0.15 -28.80
N GLY A 345 -19.18 1.06 -29.01
CA GLY A 345 -20.39 1.28 -29.80
C GLY A 345 -20.25 1.00 -31.29
N MET A 346 -19.02 0.91 -31.83
CA MET A 346 -18.79 0.47 -33.22
C MET A 346 -18.94 -1.05 -33.39
N PHE A 347 -18.89 -1.82 -32.31
CA PHE A 347 -19.04 -3.28 -32.36
C PHE A 347 -20.49 -3.68 -32.01
N PRO A 348 -21.29 -4.15 -32.98
CA PRO A 348 -22.72 -4.42 -32.77
C PRO A 348 -23.01 -5.60 -31.82
N ASN A 349 -22.01 -6.45 -31.53
CA ASN A 349 -22.18 -7.67 -30.74
C ASN A 349 -21.78 -7.51 -29.26
N ILE A 350 -21.42 -6.30 -28.82
CA ILE A 350 -21.03 -6.06 -27.42
C ILE A 350 -22.27 -5.78 -26.57
N SER A 351 -22.40 -6.50 -25.45
CA SER A 351 -23.44 -6.24 -24.46
C SER A 351 -23.32 -4.82 -23.88
N VAL A 352 -24.45 -4.12 -23.79
CA VAL A 352 -24.53 -2.77 -23.19
C VAL A 352 -23.97 -2.77 -21.76
N MET A 353 -24.24 -3.82 -20.98
CA MET A 353 -23.74 -3.95 -19.60
C MET A 353 -22.21 -4.08 -19.56
N LEU A 354 -21.64 -4.91 -20.43
CA LEU A 354 -20.18 -5.07 -20.53
C LEU A 354 -19.53 -3.74 -20.93
N GLY A 355 -20.12 -3.02 -21.89
CA GLY A 355 -19.62 -1.73 -22.31
C GLY A 355 -19.63 -0.69 -21.19
N GLN A 356 -20.72 -0.61 -20.43
CA GLN A 356 -20.82 0.29 -19.27
C GLN A 356 -19.84 -0.09 -18.15
N PHE A 357 -19.64 -1.38 -17.91
CA PHE A 357 -18.69 -1.88 -16.92
C PHE A 357 -17.25 -1.48 -17.26
N LEU A 358 -16.82 -1.70 -18.51
CA LEU A 358 -15.48 -1.33 -18.96
C LEU A 358 -15.25 0.19 -18.88
N VAL A 359 -16.21 1.00 -19.33
CA VAL A 359 -16.15 2.47 -19.24
C VAL A 359 -16.03 2.93 -17.79
N THR A 360 -16.79 2.32 -16.88
CA THR A 360 -16.76 2.65 -15.44
C THR A 360 -15.42 2.28 -14.80
N ILE A 361 -14.92 1.07 -15.05
CA ILE A 361 -13.62 0.62 -14.52
C ILE A 361 -12.49 1.48 -15.05
N THR A 362 -12.45 1.79 -16.35
CA THR A 362 -11.41 2.65 -16.92
C THR A 362 -11.45 4.04 -16.29
N ARG A 363 -12.64 4.64 -16.16
CA ARG A 363 -12.78 5.97 -15.54
C ARG A 363 -12.33 5.97 -14.09
N GLN A 364 -12.81 5.02 -13.29
CA GLN A 364 -12.49 4.94 -11.87
C GLN A 364 -11.01 4.59 -11.65
N GLY A 365 -10.46 3.67 -12.45
CA GLY A 365 -9.06 3.27 -12.38
C GLY A 365 -8.11 4.43 -12.67
N LEU A 366 -8.36 5.20 -13.75
CA LEU A 366 -7.56 6.39 -14.06
C LEU A 366 -7.67 7.46 -12.95
N PHE A 367 -8.86 7.64 -12.37
CA PHE A 367 -9.05 8.58 -11.29
C PHE A 367 -8.27 8.19 -10.03
N VAL A 368 -8.27 6.91 -9.65
CA VAL A 368 -7.48 6.40 -8.52
C VAL A 368 -5.99 6.59 -8.76
N VAL A 369 -5.49 6.30 -9.97
CA VAL A 369 -4.08 6.56 -10.34
C VAL A 369 -3.76 8.06 -10.22
N GLY A 370 -4.67 8.93 -10.69
CA GLY A 370 -4.54 10.38 -10.55
C GLY A 370 -4.43 10.84 -9.08
N ILE A 371 -5.24 10.27 -8.19
CA ILE A 371 -5.14 10.53 -6.74
C ILE A 371 -3.78 10.10 -6.19
N MET A 372 -3.32 8.89 -6.53
CA MET A 372 -2.03 8.38 -6.04
C MET A 372 -0.87 9.29 -6.46
N LEU A 373 -0.83 9.68 -7.74
CA LEU A 373 0.20 10.60 -8.25
C LEU A 373 0.01 12.03 -7.72
N GLY A 374 -1.22 12.43 -7.40
CA GLY A 374 -1.47 13.70 -6.71
C GLY A 374 -0.85 13.70 -5.31
N ILE A 375 -1.01 12.62 -4.54
CA ILE A 375 -0.45 12.47 -3.19
C ILE A 375 1.08 12.54 -3.21
N THR A 376 1.75 12.02 -4.25
CA THR A 376 3.21 12.16 -4.36
C THR A 376 3.67 13.60 -4.50
N ALA A 377 2.85 14.49 -5.08
CA ALA A 377 3.18 15.91 -5.15
C ALA A 377 3.09 16.62 -3.79
N LEU A 378 2.46 15.98 -2.78
CA LEU A 378 2.46 16.42 -1.38
C LEU A 378 3.66 15.85 -0.59
N GLU A 379 4.63 15.23 -1.26
CA GLU A 379 5.83 14.63 -0.64
C GLU A 379 5.48 13.48 0.33
N VAL A 380 4.27 12.92 0.21
CA VAL A 380 3.82 11.77 1.01
C VAL A 380 4.19 10.47 0.28
N SER A 381 4.85 9.55 1.01
CA SER A 381 5.17 8.22 0.48
C SER A 381 3.91 7.42 0.16
N ILE A 382 3.72 7.06 -1.11
CA ILE A 382 2.64 6.18 -1.56
C ILE A 382 3.02 4.70 -1.58
N GLY A 383 4.23 4.34 -1.13
CA GLY A 383 4.71 2.96 -1.10
C GLY A 383 3.74 1.97 -0.43
N PRO A 384 3.22 2.29 0.78
CA PRO A 384 2.21 1.45 1.44
C PRO A 384 0.91 1.30 0.62
N LEU A 385 0.46 2.35 -0.08
CA LEU A 385 -0.74 2.29 -0.94
C LEU A 385 -0.49 1.40 -2.17
N ILE A 386 0.68 1.52 -2.80
CA ILE A 386 1.10 0.65 -3.91
C ILE A 386 1.14 -0.80 -3.44
N ALA A 387 1.72 -1.09 -2.28
CA ALA A 387 1.77 -2.44 -1.72
C ALA A 387 0.37 -3.01 -1.48
N MET A 388 -0.56 -2.21 -0.95
CA MET A 388 -1.95 -2.61 -0.73
C MET A 388 -2.67 -2.92 -2.05
N ILE A 389 -2.54 -2.05 -3.07
CA ILE A 389 -3.13 -2.27 -4.39
C ILE A 389 -2.50 -3.47 -5.08
N GLY A 390 -1.18 -3.66 -4.94
CA GLY A 390 -0.48 -4.84 -5.45
C GLY A 390 -1.02 -6.13 -4.84
N ALA A 391 -1.23 -6.15 -3.52
CA ALA A 391 -1.84 -7.30 -2.82
C ALA A 391 -3.29 -7.54 -3.28
N ALA A 392 -4.12 -6.49 -3.38
CA ALA A 392 -5.48 -6.60 -3.89
C ALA A 392 -5.51 -7.10 -5.35
N GLY A 393 -4.63 -6.56 -6.20
CA GLY A 393 -4.46 -6.94 -7.59
C GLY A 393 -4.04 -8.40 -7.74
N PHE A 394 -3.18 -8.90 -6.85
CA PHE A 394 -2.83 -10.32 -6.79
C PHE A 394 -4.05 -11.19 -6.50
N VAL A 395 -4.86 -10.86 -5.48
CA VAL A 395 -6.10 -11.60 -5.16
C VAL A 395 -7.06 -11.63 -6.36
N VAL A 396 -7.22 -10.48 -7.04
CA VAL A 396 -8.04 -10.38 -8.26
C VAL A 396 -7.46 -11.26 -9.38
N ALA A 397 -6.14 -11.24 -9.60
CA ALA A 397 -5.48 -12.08 -10.60
C ALA A 397 -5.69 -13.58 -10.33
N PHE A 398 -5.62 -14.01 -9.08
CA PHE A 398 -5.93 -15.39 -8.68
C PHE A 398 -7.39 -15.75 -8.96
N ALA A 399 -8.33 -14.84 -8.69
CA ALA A 399 -9.73 -15.06 -9.01
C ALA A 399 -9.99 -15.23 -10.53
N PHE A 400 -9.22 -14.52 -11.36
CA PHE A 400 -9.31 -14.61 -12.83
C PHE A 400 -8.43 -15.69 -13.47
N GLN A 401 -7.66 -16.46 -12.69
CA GLN A 401 -6.70 -17.44 -13.20
C GLN A 401 -7.33 -18.44 -14.18
N SER A 402 -8.51 -18.99 -13.85
CA SER A 402 -9.19 -19.97 -14.71
C SER A 402 -9.68 -19.35 -16.02
N THR A 403 -10.22 -18.13 -15.97
CA THR A 403 -10.71 -17.39 -17.15
C THR A 403 -9.57 -17.08 -18.12
N LEU A 404 -8.44 -16.60 -17.59
CA LEU A 404 -7.25 -16.33 -18.41
C LEU A 404 -6.65 -17.62 -18.99
N GLY A 405 -6.67 -18.71 -18.21
CA GLY A 405 -6.32 -20.04 -18.70
C GLY A 405 -7.18 -20.47 -19.88
N ASN A 406 -8.50 -20.29 -19.80
CA ASN A 406 -9.41 -20.68 -20.89
C ASN A 406 -9.09 -19.90 -22.17
N PHE A 407 -8.86 -18.58 -22.04
CA PHE A 407 -8.45 -17.72 -23.15
C PHE A 407 -7.16 -18.21 -23.81
N ALA A 408 -6.12 -18.49 -23.01
CA ALA A 408 -4.83 -18.96 -23.50
C ALA A 408 -4.96 -20.33 -24.20
N ASN A 409 -5.70 -21.26 -23.60
CA ASN A 409 -5.93 -22.59 -24.17
C ASN A 409 -6.79 -22.51 -25.45
N GLY A 410 -7.76 -21.61 -25.51
CA GLY A 410 -8.50 -21.31 -26.74
C GLY A 410 -7.59 -20.81 -27.86
N LEU A 411 -6.68 -19.88 -27.55
CA LEU A 411 -5.69 -19.41 -28.51
C LEU A 411 -4.76 -20.54 -28.98
N MET A 412 -4.34 -21.42 -28.09
CA MET A 412 -3.51 -22.59 -28.44
C MET A 412 -4.25 -23.57 -29.36
N ILE A 413 -5.54 -23.83 -29.12
CA ILE A 413 -6.37 -24.65 -30.02
C ILE A 413 -6.44 -24.01 -31.41
N LEU A 414 -6.69 -22.70 -31.49
CA LEU A 414 -6.76 -21.99 -32.76
C LEU A 414 -5.43 -21.95 -33.51
N LEU A 415 -4.30 -21.87 -32.78
CA LEU A 415 -2.96 -21.79 -33.34
C LEU A 415 -2.45 -23.15 -33.85
N TYR A 416 -2.57 -24.19 -33.01
CA TYR A 416 -2.05 -25.52 -33.32
C TYR A 416 -3.04 -26.41 -34.07
N LYS A 417 -4.33 -26.04 -34.06
CA LYS A 417 -5.42 -26.74 -34.75
C LYS A 417 -5.37 -28.27 -34.60
N PRO A 418 -5.41 -28.81 -33.36
CA PRO A 418 -5.50 -30.26 -33.15
C PRO A 418 -6.79 -30.88 -33.73
N PHE A 419 -7.80 -30.04 -33.98
CA PHE A 419 -9.05 -30.35 -34.68
C PHE A 419 -9.61 -29.07 -35.29
N ASP A 420 -10.53 -29.19 -36.25
CA ASP A 420 -11.27 -28.07 -36.83
C ASP A 420 -12.80 -28.25 -36.68
N VAL A 421 -13.56 -27.20 -36.96
CA VAL A 421 -15.03 -27.26 -36.97
C VAL A 421 -15.49 -28.29 -38.00
N GLY A 422 -16.36 -29.21 -37.57
CA GLY A 422 -16.82 -30.36 -38.36
C GLY A 422 -16.10 -31.67 -38.05
N ASP A 423 -14.98 -31.65 -37.31
CA ASP A 423 -14.31 -32.88 -36.90
C ASP A 423 -15.09 -33.63 -35.82
N ILE A 424 -15.00 -34.97 -35.83
CA ILE A 424 -15.49 -35.81 -34.75
C ILE A 424 -14.35 -36.03 -33.77
N ILE A 425 -14.52 -35.54 -32.55
CA ILE A 425 -13.53 -35.65 -31.49
C ILE A 425 -14.09 -36.34 -30.25
N GLU A 426 -13.19 -36.91 -29.47
CA GLU A 426 -13.45 -37.37 -28.11
C GLU A 426 -12.46 -36.67 -27.16
N VAL A 427 -12.99 -35.88 -26.22
CA VAL A 427 -12.21 -35.12 -25.25
C VAL A 427 -12.98 -34.96 -23.94
N ALA A 428 -12.28 -35.06 -22.81
CA ALA A 428 -12.88 -34.93 -21.47
C ALA A 428 -14.11 -35.84 -21.25
N GLY A 429 -14.13 -37.03 -21.86
CA GLY A 429 -15.24 -37.99 -21.79
C GLY A 429 -16.46 -37.63 -22.64
N VAL A 430 -16.36 -36.61 -23.50
CA VAL A 430 -17.40 -36.18 -24.42
C VAL A 430 -16.99 -36.51 -25.85
N LYS A 431 -17.84 -37.23 -26.59
CA LYS A 431 -17.63 -37.57 -28.00
C LYS A 431 -18.71 -36.94 -28.88
N GLY A 432 -18.30 -36.29 -29.97
CA GLY A 432 -19.21 -35.68 -30.93
C GLY A 432 -18.51 -34.83 -31.97
N THR A 433 -19.30 -34.17 -32.80
CA THR A 433 -18.82 -33.27 -33.85
C THR A 433 -18.61 -31.85 -33.31
N VAL A 434 -17.45 -31.26 -33.57
CA VAL A 434 -17.15 -29.87 -33.20
C VAL A 434 -18.02 -28.93 -34.02
N LYS A 435 -18.84 -28.13 -33.34
CA LYS A 435 -19.75 -27.15 -33.97
C LYS A 435 -19.17 -25.74 -34.02
N ASP A 436 -18.48 -25.33 -32.95
CA ASP A 436 -17.88 -24.00 -32.83
C ASP A 436 -16.71 -24.04 -31.85
N VAL A 437 -15.68 -23.24 -32.10
CA VAL A 437 -14.55 -23.03 -31.18
C VAL A 437 -14.36 -21.53 -31.02
N ASN A 438 -14.48 -21.06 -29.78
CA ASN A 438 -14.20 -19.67 -29.44
C ASN A 438 -13.10 -19.62 -28.36
N LEU A 439 -12.69 -18.41 -27.97
CA LEU A 439 -11.54 -18.25 -27.06
C LEU A 439 -11.78 -18.84 -25.67
N VAL A 440 -13.03 -19.06 -25.25
CA VAL A 440 -13.35 -19.52 -23.88
C VAL A 440 -13.78 -20.98 -23.85
N CYS A 441 -14.54 -21.44 -24.84
CA CYS A 441 -15.08 -22.79 -24.89
C CYS A 441 -15.10 -23.39 -26.30
N THR A 442 -15.23 -24.71 -26.33
CA THR A 442 -15.49 -25.52 -27.52
C THR A 442 -16.90 -26.10 -27.42
N THR A 443 -17.69 -25.94 -28.48
CA THR A 443 -19.06 -26.45 -28.56
C THR A 443 -19.07 -27.75 -29.36
N ILE A 444 -19.51 -28.84 -28.74
CA ILE A 444 -19.56 -30.18 -29.33
C ILE A 444 -21.03 -30.59 -29.47
N ASN A 445 -21.43 -31.06 -30.65
CA ASN A 445 -22.72 -31.69 -30.89
C ASN A 445 -22.56 -33.22 -30.86
N THR A 446 -23.22 -33.88 -29.91
CA THR A 446 -23.18 -35.35 -29.79
C THR A 446 -23.99 -36.04 -30.88
N LEU A 447 -23.79 -37.35 -31.06
CA LEU A 447 -24.61 -38.18 -31.96
C LEU A 447 -26.10 -38.17 -31.60
N GLU A 448 -26.42 -37.93 -30.32
CA GLU A 448 -27.79 -37.77 -29.81
C GLU A 448 -28.36 -36.35 -30.04
N ASN A 449 -27.65 -35.50 -30.78
CA ASN A 449 -28.00 -34.10 -31.06
C ASN A 449 -28.10 -33.20 -29.81
N LYS A 450 -27.32 -33.51 -28.76
CA LYS A 450 -27.13 -32.65 -27.58
C LYS A 450 -25.94 -31.73 -27.79
N ILE A 451 -26.12 -30.44 -27.49
CA ILE A 451 -25.05 -29.43 -27.49
C ILE A 451 -24.36 -29.44 -26.13
N ILE A 452 -23.06 -29.73 -26.12
CA ILE A 452 -22.22 -29.71 -24.93
C ILE A 452 -21.18 -28.61 -25.09
N ILE A 453 -21.09 -27.72 -24.09
CA ILE A 453 -20.12 -26.62 -24.08
C ILE A 453 -19.00 -26.99 -23.11
N VAL A 454 -17.81 -27.22 -23.65
CA VAL A 454 -16.64 -27.64 -22.87
C VAL A 454 -15.68 -26.45 -22.71
N PRO A 455 -15.29 -26.05 -21.49
CA PRO A 455 -14.28 -25.02 -21.29
C PRO A 455 -12.95 -25.41 -21.93
N ASN A 456 -12.26 -24.47 -22.56
CA ASN A 456 -11.01 -24.77 -23.29
C ASN A 456 -9.91 -25.31 -22.38
N ASN A 457 -9.91 -24.96 -21.08
CA ASN A 457 -9.03 -25.60 -20.09
C ASN A 457 -9.23 -27.12 -20.02
N SER A 458 -10.47 -27.58 -20.09
CA SER A 458 -10.79 -29.01 -20.07
C SER A 458 -10.48 -29.69 -21.40
N VAL A 459 -10.54 -28.96 -22.51
CA VAL A 459 -10.16 -29.52 -23.82
C VAL A 459 -8.63 -29.70 -23.90
N TRP A 460 -7.89 -28.62 -23.68
CA TRP A 460 -6.42 -28.61 -23.81
C TRP A 460 -5.72 -29.38 -22.70
N GLY A 461 -6.30 -29.42 -21.50
CA GLY A 461 -5.75 -30.15 -20.35
C GLY A 461 -5.96 -31.67 -20.39
N ASN A 462 -6.71 -32.19 -21.35
CA ASN A 462 -6.99 -33.63 -21.50
C ASN A 462 -6.45 -34.19 -22.82
N VAL A 463 -6.47 -35.52 -22.94
CA VAL A 463 -6.17 -36.20 -24.21
C VAL A 463 -7.26 -35.86 -25.23
N ILE A 464 -6.84 -35.38 -26.40
CA ILE A 464 -7.72 -35.05 -27.53
C ILE A 464 -7.59 -36.18 -28.55
N THR A 465 -8.68 -36.92 -28.79
CA THR A 465 -8.73 -37.93 -29.85
C THR A 465 -9.53 -37.37 -31.01
N ASN A 466 -8.89 -37.14 -32.17
CA ASN A 466 -9.58 -36.69 -33.38
C ASN A 466 -9.75 -37.88 -34.34
N GLU A 467 -11.00 -38.28 -34.60
CA GLU A 467 -11.31 -39.44 -35.43
C GLU A 467 -11.33 -39.12 -36.94
N THR A 468 -11.40 -37.84 -37.31
CA THR A 468 -11.61 -37.37 -38.70
C THR A 468 -10.48 -36.51 -39.25
N SER A 469 -9.43 -36.28 -38.45
CA SER A 469 -8.21 -35.57 -38.90
C SER A 469 -7.54 -36.31 -40.05
N SER A 470 -7.46 -37.64 -39.98
CA SER A 470 -6.95 -38.47 -41.06
C SER A 470 -7.99 -38.64 -42.18
N PRO A 471 -7.62 -38.49 -43.46
CA PRO A 471 -8.52 -38.74 -44.58
C PRO A 471 -8.92 -40.22 -44.69
N VAL A 472 -8.11 -41.12 -44.12
CA VAL A 472 -8.32 -42.57 -44.09
C VAL A 472 -8.61 -43.02 -42.68
N ARG A 473 -9.65 -43.83 -42.49
CA ARG A 473 -10.03 -44.44 -41.22
C ARG A 473 -9.92 -45.96 -41.30
N ALA A 474 -9.35 -46.56 -40.26
CA ALA A 474 -9.32 -48.01 -40.10
C ALA A 474 -10.56 -48.48 -39.36
N MET A 475 -11.32 -49.38 -39.98
CA MET A 475 -12.37 -50.14 -39.33
C MET A 475 -11.75 -51.42 -38.77
N PHE A 476 -11.78 -51.57 -37.45
CA PHE A 476 -11.38 -52.78 -36.75
C PHE A 476 -12.62 -53.54 -36.27
N LEU A 477 -12.82 -54.76 -36.76
CA LEU A 477 -13.87 -55.68 -36.32
C LEU A 477 -13.22 -56.94 -35.73
N SER A 478 -13.74 -57.39 -34.59
CA SER A 478 -13.36 -58.67 -33.97
C SER A 478 -14.45 -59.69 -34.24
N ILE A 479 -14.34 -60.41 -35.35
CA ILE A 479 -15.34 -61.37 -35.82
C ILE A 479 -15.12 -62.71 -35.12
N ARG A 480 -16.19 -63.40 -34.72
CA ARG A 480 -16.12 -64.67 -33.97
C ARG A 480 -16.61 -65.82 -34.83
N ILE A 481 -15.84 -66.91 -34.89
CA ILE A 481 -16.22 -68.18 -35.51
C ILE A 481 -16.14 -69.33 -34.50
N SER A 482 -16.96 -70.37 -34.69
CA SER A 482 -16.91 -71.57 -33.86
C SER A 482 -15.60 -72.33 -34.06
N TYR A 483 -15.11 -73.02 -33.02
CA TYR A 483 -13.93 -73.90 -33.13
C TYR A 483 -14.09 -75.02 -34.17
N GLY A 484 -15.33 -75.38 -34.50
CA GLY A 484 -15.62 -76.34 -35.56
C GLY A 484 -15.48 -75.78 -36.99
N ASN A 485 -15.33 -74.47 -37.16
CA ASN A 485 -15.16 -73.85 -38.48
C ASN A 485 -13.69 -73.85 -38.92
N SER A 486 -13.48 -73.95 -40.23
CA SER A 486 -12.15 -73.78 -40.82
C SER A 486 -11.73 -72.30 -40.75
N ILE A 487 -10.66 -72.02 -40.00
CA ILE A 487 -10.08 -70.68 -39.88
C ILE A 487 -9.66 -70.16 -41.26
N THR A 488 -9.00 -71.00 -42.06
CA THR A 488 -8.55 -70.63 -43.41
C THR A 488 -9.71 -70.25 -44.32
N GLN A 489 -10.80 -71.01 -44.29
CA GLN A 489 -12.00 -70.70 -45.07
C GLN A 489 -12.62 -69.37 -44.64
N ALA A 490 -12.76 -69.15 -43.33
CA ALA A 490 -13.33 -67.91 -42.81
C ALA A 490 -12.49 -66.68 -43.16
N ILE A 491 -11.15 -66.77 -43.05
CA ILE A 491 -10.24 -65.69 -43.45
C ILE A 491 -10.37 -65.41 -44.96
N GLN A 492 -10.47 -66.44 -45.80
CA GLN A 492 -10.62 -66.26 -47.25
C GLN A 492 -11.93 -65.53 -47.59
N VAL A 493 -13.05 -65.96 -47.02
CA VAL A 493 -14.36 -65.31 -47.21
C VAL A 493 -14.30 -63.84 -46.78
N LEU A 494 -13.68 -63.54 -45.63
CA LEU A 494 -13.53 -62.18 -45.15
C LEU A 494 -12.63 -61.32 -46.06
N LYS A 495 -11.53 -61.88 -46.59
CA LYS A 495 -10.68 -61.21 -47.58
C LYS A 495 -11.44 -60.90 -48.86
N ASP A 496 -12.25 -61.85 -49.34
CA ASP A 496 -13.07 -61.66 -50.53
C ASP A 496 -14.11 -60.55 -50.32
N ILE A 497 -14.74 -60.48 -49.15
CA ILE A 497 -15.67 -59.40 -48.78
C ILE A 497 -14.95 -58.06 -48.75
N ALA A 498 -13.80 -57.97 -48.08
CA ALA A 498 -13.06 -56.71 -47.99
C ALA A 498 -12.59 -56.21 -49.35
N ASN A 499 -12.02 -57.10 -50.18
CA ASN A 499 -11.49 -56.75 -51.50
C ASN A 499 -12.58 -56.46 -52.55
N SER A 500 -13.81 -56.96 -52.36
CA SER A 500 -14.93 -56.69 -53.29
C SER A 500 -15.77 -55.48 -52.91
N HIS A 501 -15.60 -54.92 -51.70
CA HIS A 501 -16.42 -53.81 -51.24
C HIS A 501 -15.93 -52.47 -51.82
N PRO A 502 -16.78 -51.70 -52.53
CA PRO A 502 -16.35 -50.52 -53.29
C PRO A 502 -15.81 -49.35 -52.43
N LEU A 503 -16.12 -49.34 -51.14
CA LEU A 503 -15.67 -48.29 -50.19
C LEU A 503 -14.40 -48.67 -49.40
N VAL A 504 -13.88 -49.88 -49.58
CA VAL A 504 -12.62 -50.33 -48.97
C VAL A 504 -11.45 -49.94 -49.86
N LEU A 505 -10.41 -49.37 -49.27
CA LEU A 505 -9.20 -48.97 -49.99
C LEU A 505 -8.29 -50.17 -50.26
N GLU A 506 -7.65 -50.17 -51.43
CA GLU A 506 -6.62 -51.15 -51.80
C GLU A 506 -5.26 -50.85 -51.16
N ASP A 507 -4.96 -49.57 -50.90
CA ASP A 507 -3.75 -49.11 -50.21
C ASP A 507 -4.09 -47.96 -49.22
N PRO A 508 -3.92 -48.15 -47.91
CA PRO A 508 -3.54 -49.40 -47.24
C PRO A 508 -4.62 -50.47 -47.38
N GLY A 509 -4.22 -51.68 -47.78
CA GLY A 509 -5.12 -52.80 -48.00
C GLY A 509 -5.64 -53.43 -46.71
N PRO A 510 -6.70 -54.26 -46.79
CA PRO A 510 -7.26 -54.90 -45.61
C PRO A 510 -6.29 -55.93 -45.01
N TRP A 511 -6.20 -55.94 -43.68
CA TRP A 511 -5.47 -56.94 -42.92
C TRP A 511 -6.44 -57.81 -42.13
N ILE A 512 -6.47 -59.09 -42.47
CA ILE A 512 -7.40 -60.07 -41.90
C ILE A 512 -6.61 -61.30 -41.50
N ASP A 513 -6.61 -61.60 -40.21
CA ASP A 513 -5.88 -62.72 -39.64
C ASP A 513 -6.51 -63.23 -38.34
N THR A 514 -6.05 -64.39 -37.89
CA THR A 514 -6.44 -64.99 -36.61
C THR A 514 -5.90 -64.13 -35.47
N GLY A 515 -6.80 -63.59 -34.65
CA GLY A 515 -6.44 -62.71 -33.54
C GLY A 515 -6.23 -63.48 -32.23
N GLU A 516 -7.27 -64.12 -31.74
CA GLU A 516 -7.28 -64.75 -30.41
C GLU A 516 -8.12 -66.04 -30.41
N LEU A 517 -7.63 -67.08 -29.74
CA LEU A 517 -8.40 -68.28 -29.43
C LEU A 517 -9.11 -68.07 -28.09
N ALA A 518 -10.38 -67.62 -28.12
CA ALA A 518 -11.16 -67.27 -26.93
C ALA A 518 -11.99 -68.45 -26.40
N GLU A 519 -12.61 -68.32 -25.22
CA GLU A 519 -13.25 -69.42 -24.46
C GLU A 519 -14.24 -70.29 -25.28
N TYR A 520 -15.07 -69.69 -26.13
CA TYR A 520 -16.07 -70.41 -26.94
C TYR A 520 -16.00 -70.08 -28.44
N ALA A 521 -14.96 -69.37 -28.88
CA ALA A 521 -14.83 -68.88 -30.26
C ALA A 521 -13.38 -68.61 -30.65
N VAL A 522 -13.07 -68.73 -31.93
CA VAL A 522 -11.87 -68.13 -32.52
C VAL A 522 -12.22 -66.71 -32.98
N LYS A 523 -11.50 -65.70 -32.48
CA LYS A 523 -11.61 -64.31 -32.91
C LYS A 523 -10.70 -64.08 -34.11
N ILE A 524 -11.28 -63.65 -35.22
CA ILE A 524 -10.58 -63.16 -36.41
C ILE A 524 -10.58 -61.63 -36.32
N TRP A 525 -9.39 -61.04 -36.43
CA TRP A 525 -9.25 -59.59 -36.58
C TRP A 525 -9.45 -59.23 -38.04
N PHE A 526 -10.36 -58.29 -38.27
CA PHE A 526 -10.68 -57.75 -39.57
C PHE A 526 -10.38 -56.26 -39.54
N VAL A 527 -9.37 -55.84 -40.29
CA VAL A 527 -9.02 -54.43 -40.46
C VAL A 527 -9.19 -54.06 -41.91
N ALA A 528 -10.03 -53.08 -42.18
CA ALA A 528 -10.20 -52.51 -43.51
C ALA A 528 -10.12 -50.99 -43.42
N TYR A 529 -9.57 -50.35 -44.45
CA TYR A 529 -9.41 -48.91 -44.49
C TYR A 529 -10.43 -48.30 -45.45
N THR A 530 -11.03 -47.19 -45.05
CA THR A 530 -12.01 -46.45 -45.86
C THR A 530 -11.67 -44.97 -45.84
N LYS A 531 -12.27 -44.20 -46.75
CA LYS A 531 -12.33 -42.75 -46.59
C LYS A 531 -13.14 -42.41 -45.34
N LYS A 532 -12.82 -41.29 -44.69
CA LYS A 532 -13.47 -40.90 -43.43
C LYS A 532 -14.98 -40.64 -43.56
N GLU A 533 -15.42 -40.15 -44.72
CA GLU A 533 -16.81 -39.84 -45.05
C GLU A 533 -17.65 -41.11 -45.21
N ASP A 534 -17.04 -42.15 -45.77
CA ASP A 534 -17.68 -43.43 -46.12
C ASP A 534 -17.68 -44.45 -44.97
N TYR A 535 -16.95 -44.16 -43.89
CA TYR A 535 -16.65 -45.11 -42.81
C TYR A 535 -17.90 -45.80 -42.24
N TRP A 536 -18.92 -45.04 -41.86
CA TRP A 536 -20.12 -45.62 -41.23
C TRP A 536 -20.97 -46.42 -42.21
N THR A 537 -21.04 -45.99 -43.47
CA THR A 537 -21.72 -46.74 -44.54
C THR A 537 -21.03 -48.08 -44.76
N ALA A 538 -19.71 -48.06 -44.97
CA ALA A 538 -18.91 -49.26 -45.15
C ALA A 538 -18.96 -50.18 -43.92
N TYR A 539 -18.94 -49.63 -42.71
CA TYR A 539 -19.04 -50.39 -41.47
C TYR A 539 -20.35 -51.19 -41.39
N CYS A 540 -21.48 -50.53 -41.65
CA CYS A 540 -22.79 -51.16 -41.62
C CYS A 540 -22.94 -52.20 -42.75
N ASP A 541 -22.51 -51.86 -43.97
CA ASP A 541 -22.61 -52.75 -45.12
C ASP A 541 -21.74 -54.00 -44.97
N ILE A 542 -20.47 -53.85 -44.60
CA ILE A 542 -19.55 -54.98 -44.39
C ILE A 542 -20.05 -55.87 -43.25
N SER A 543 -20.51 -55.30 -42.15
CA SER A 543 -21.07 -56.09 -41.03
C SER A 543 -22.27 -56.95 -41.46
N ARG A 544 -23.17 -56.40 -42.28
CA ARG A 544 -24.30 -57.15 -42.86
C ARG A 544 -23.82 -58.25 -43.81
N ILE A 545 -22.93 -57.92 -44.74
CA ILE A 545 -22.41 -58.85 -45.76
C ILE A 545 -21.67 -60.01 -45.10
N ILE A 546 -20.87 -59.76 -44.05
CA ILE A 546 -20.17 -60.80 -43.28
C ILE A 546 -21.17 -61.83 -42.76
N LYS A 547 -22.25 -61.39 -42.11
CA LYS A 547 -23.28 -62.29 -41.58
C LYS A 547 -23.90 -63.12 -42.69
N GLU A 548 -24.34 -62.49 -43.78
CA GLU A 548 -25.02 -63.17 -44.89
C GLU A 548 -24.10 -64.17 -45.60
N ARG A 549 -22.84 -63.82 -45.84
CA ARG A 549 -21.84 -64.71 -46.44
C ARG A 549 -21.47 -65.87 -45.51
N PHE A 550 -21.36 -65.65 -44.21
CA PHE A 550 -21.07 -66.72 -43.26
C PHE A 550 -22.18 -67.78 -43.26
N GLU A 551 -23.44 -67.36 -43.35
CA GLU A 551 -24.57 -68.31 -43.46
C GLU A 551 -24.54 -69.12 -44.76
N GLN A 552 -24.19 -68.50 -45.88
CA GLN A 552 -24.09 -69.18 -47.18
C GLN A 552 -22.94 -70.21 -47.22
N GLU A 553 -21.82 -69.89 -46.58
CA GLU A 553 -20.59 -70.69 -46.57
C GLU A 553 -20.56 -71.72 -45.41
N GLY A 554 -21.61 -71.78 -44.59
CA GLY A 554 -21.71 -72.69 -43.44
C GLY A 554 -20.78 -72.34 -42.26
N ILE A 555 -20.31 -71.09 -42.18
CA ILE A 555 -19.49 -70.58 -41.07
C ILE A 555 -20.42 -70.20 -39.92
N VAL A 556 -20.21 -70.81 -38.75
CA VAL A 556 -21.09 -70.66 -37.60
C VAL A 556 -20.57 -69.58 -36.68
N ILE A 557 -21.33 -68.51 -36.51
CA ILE A 557 -21.08 -67.52 -35.46
C ILE A 557 -21.49 -68.14 -34.12
N PRO A 558 -20.55 -68.34 -33.18
CA PRO A 558 -20.83 -69.10 -31.97
C PRO A 558 -21.65 -68.27 -30.98
N LEU A 559 -22.65 -68.90 -30.37
CA LEU A 559 -23.31 -68.40 -29.17
C LEU A 559 -22.52 -68.86 -27.94
N PRO A 560 -22.50 -68.08 -26.84
CA PRO A 560 -21.93 -68.54 -25.58
C PRO A 560 -22.54 -69.88 -25.15
N ARG A 561 -21.70 -70.86 -24.82
CA ARG A 561 -22.13 -72.18 -24.32
C ARG A 561 -21.68 -72.34 -22.87
N GLN A 562 -22.56 -72.88 -22.03
CA GLN A 562 -22.20 -73.34 -20.69
C GLN A 562 -22.28 -74.86 -20.68
N GLU A 563 -21.18 -75.51 -20.28
CA GLU A 563 -21.19 -76.93 -19.97
C GLU A 563 -21.61 -77.11 -18.52
N ILE A 564 -22.76 -77.75 -18.30
CA ILE A 564 -23.26 -78.08 -16.96
C ILE A 564 -22.95 -79.55 -16.69
N TYR A 565 -22.02 -79.78 -15.77
CA TYR A 565 -21.72 -81.12 -15.27
C TYR A 565 -22.71 -81.44 -14.13
N ILE A 566 -23.72 -82.26 -14.39
CA ILE A 566 -24.63 -82.78 -13.36
C ILE A 566 -23.95 -84.00 -12.72
N SER A 567 -23.44 -83.86 -11.50
CA SER A 567 -22.88 -84.99 -10.77
C SER A 567 -23.96 -85.98 -10.34
N GLU A 568 -23.71 -87.27 -10.53
CA GLU A 568 -24.62 -88.41 -10.31
C GLU A 568 -25.13 -88.58 -8.86
N ALA A 569 -24.67 -87.75 -7.92
CA ALA A 569 -25.15 -87.74 -6.54
C ALA A 569 -26.66 -87.48 -6.40
N MET A 570 -27.33 -86.84 -7.37
CA MET A 570 -28.79 -86.67 -7.38
C MET A 570 -29.57 -87.89 -7.90
N ALA A 571 -28.98 -88.73 -8.75
CA ALA A 571 -29.68 -89.90 -9.31
C ALA A 571 -29.80 -91.06 -8.31
N LEU A 572 -28.89 -91.12 -7.33
CA LEU A 572 -28.90 -92.14 -6.28
C LEU A 572 -29.90 -91.84 -5.14
N GLU A 573 -30.46 -90.63 -5.04
CA GLU A 573 -31.54 -90.33 -4.09
C GLU A 573 -32.91 -90.84 -4.54
N GLU A 574 -33.19 -90.93 -5.86
CA GLU A 574 -34.46 -91.48 -6.35
C GLU A 574 -34.60 -92.99 -6.07
N GLY A 575 -33.50 -93.75 -6.18
CA GLY A 575 -33.46 -95.17 -5.80
C GLY A 575 -33.64 -95.42 -4.30
N SER A 576 -33.29 -94.43 -3.47
CA SER A 576 -33.49 -94.43 -2.01
C SER A 576 -34.94 -94.05 -1.64
N MET A 577 -35.55 -93.11 -2.37
CA MET A 577 -36.95 -92.68 -2.20
C MET A 577 -37.97 -93.77 -2.60
N ALA A 578 -37.70 -94.57 -3.63
CA ALA A 578 -38.61 -95.65 -4.06
C ALA A 578 -38.81 -96.77 -3.01
N LYS A 579 -37.85 -96.99 -2.09
CA LYS A 579 -38.00 -97.90 -0.94
C LYS A 579 -38.81 -97.31 0.22
N ARG A 580 -39.00 -95.98 0.26
CA ARG A 580 -39.75 -95.26 1.30
C ARG A 580 -41.25 -95.10 0.99
N PHE A 581 -41.70 -95.36 -0.24
CA PHE A 581 -43.09 -95.18 -0.67
C PHE A 581 -43.95 -96.46 -0.74
N LYS A 582 -43.48 -97.60 -0.22
CA LYS A 582 -44.26 -98.86 -0.17
C LYS A 582 -45.39 -98.88 0.90
N GLY A 583 -45.82 -97.71 1.37
CA GLY A 583 -46.76 -97.56 2.50
C GLY A 583 -47.84 -96.48 2.31
N MET A 584 -48.06 -95.96 1.10
CA MET A 584 -49.18 -95.04 0.84
C MET A 584 -50.01 -95.53 -0.35
N THR A 585 -51.09 -96.23 -0.02
CA THR A 585 -52.23 -96.42 -0.91
C THR A 585 -52.97 -95.09 -1.06
N LEU A 586 -53.01 -94.54 -2.28
CA LEU A 586 -53.81 -93.38 -2.67
C LEU A 586 -55.25 -93.83 -2.98
N SER A 587 -56.24 -93.13 -2.41
CA SER A 587 -57.61 -93.05 -2.93
C SER A 587 -57.72 -91.95 -3.96
#